data_AF-A0A6A4Q4C5-F1
#
_entry.id   AF-A0A6A4Q4C5-F1
#
_cell.length_a   1.000
_cell.length_b   1.000
_cell.length_c   1.000
_cell.angle_alpha   90.00
_cell.angle_beta   90.00
_cell.angle_gamma   90.00
#
_symmetry.space_group_name_H-M   'P 1'
#
loop_
_entity.id
_entity.type
_entity.pdbx_description
1 polymer ?
#
loop_
_entity_poly.entity_id
_entity_poly.type
_entity_poly.pdbx_seq_one_letter_code
_entity_poly.pdbx_strand_id
1 'polypeptide(L)'
;MFDDSKFEEHLQLWALRIPNQLCNVATRILNGYLLDKPRVKPITEDPSCQKNRFLLLSEKVKSLDLSDIPEEKLDELKGLCEFEVLPYSLTLGYSYWSADHVLKQILPPGVDVPSSFETIVKADSHIAHLNLHDELLPYKDVIAKVIYDKNYPRIKTIVNKVGTITNEFRVPEFEVLAGEHDMVTAVKQYGATFKLDYSLVYWNSRLEHEHKRLVSQFQAGEIICDMFAGIGPFAIPAAQKGCIVYANDLNPYSINYLRVNAKINKVGDNIFAYNMDARKFIFQMMEVPISEIKLESNVPIFETCEACKIENHTVLNSENDKLPDDLGYKINSSVENLQSSTVNAAASVISENVYAHDTGILERGGTKLSKNQRKRGSQISETKTWEHIDHVIMNLPASAIQFLDAFRGLIQRKYWKGPLPWIHCYCFIRATETPESILANAESFLNARMQDSIFHKVRDVAPNKAMFCLSFRLPEACFVEHNQ
;
A
#
# COMPACT_ATOMS: atom_id res chain seq x y z
N MET A 1 -5.70 24.98 -25.77
CA MET A 1 -4.74 24.05 -26.40
C MET A 1 -3.37 24.35 -25.81
N PHE A 2 -2.68 23.34 -25.28
CA PHE A 2 -1.31 23.49 -24.78
C PHE A 2 -0.37 23.72 -25.97
N ASP A 3 0.51 24.71 -25.86
CA ASP A 3 1.39 25.13 -26.94
C ASP A 3 2.85 25.08 -26.46
N ASP A 4 3.56 24.04 -26.89
CA ASP A 4 4.94 23.76 -26.50
C ASP A 4 5.91 24.88 -26.91
N SER A 5 5.58 25.62 -27.98
CA SER A 5 6.44 26.69 -28.52
C SER A 5 6.58 27.87 -27.55
N LYS A 6 5.64 28.03 -26.62
CA LYS A 6 5.69 29.06 -25.56
C LYS A 6 6.82 28.83 -24.56
N PHE A 7 7.42 27.64 -24.55
CA PHE A 7 8.54 27.29 -23.68
C PHE A 7 9.88 27.31 -24.42
N GLU A 8 9.92 27.80 -25.66
CA GLU A 8 11.16 27.97 -26.40
C GLU A 8 11.95 29.17 -25.87
N GLU A 9 13.16 28.91 -25.39
CA GLU A 9 14.16 29.93 -25.08
C GLU A 9 15.27 29.84 -26.14
N HIS A 10 15.46 30.92 -26.90
CA HIS A 10 16.52 31.01 -27.91
C HIS A 10 17.73 31.74 -27.33
N LEU A 11 18.85 31.02 -27.23
CA LEU A 11 20.13 31.56 -26.81
C LEU A 11 20.98 31.83 -28.05
N GLN A 12 21.45 33.07 -28.18
CA GLN A 12 22.48 33.44 -29.15
C GLN A 12 23.83 33.38 -28.44
N LEU A 13 24.64 32.41 -28.85
CA LEU A 13 25.92 32.08 -28.23
C LEU A 13 27.04 32.19 -29.27
N TRP A 14 28.27 32.20 -28.78
CA TRP A 14 29.45 31.96 -29.59
C TRP A 14 29.89 30.50 -29.45
N ALA A 15 30.35 29.91 -30.54
CA ALA A 15 30.94 28.59 -30.55
C ALA A 15 32.35 28.63 -31.14
N LEU A 16 33.22 27.79 -30.59
CA LEU A 16 34.55 27.55 -31.13
C LEU A 16 34.54 26.26 -31.94
N ARG A 17 34.91 26.33 -33.21
CA ARG A 17 35.16 25.15 -34.04
C ARG A 17 36.54 24.59 -33.71
N ILE A 18 36.58 23.41 -33.08
CA ILE A 18 37.81 22.77 -32.59
C ILE A 18 37.88 21.33 -33.12
N PRO A 19 39.08 20.82 -33.49
CA PRO A 19 39.27 19.41 -33.83
C PRO A 19 38.80 18.47 -32.71
N ASN A 20 38.03 17.44 -33.06
CA ASN A 20 37.36 16.53 -32.10
C ASN A 20 38.33 15.93 -31.06
N GLN A 21 39.56 15.63 -31.48
CA GLN A 21 40.59 15.04 -30.62
C GLN A 21 41.08 15.98 -29.50
N LEU A 22 40.90 17.31 -29.68
CA LEU A 22 41.42 18.34 -28.79
C LEU A 22 40.33 18.94 -27.89
N CYS A 23 39.05 18.66 -28.16
CA CYS A 23 37.92 19.24 -27.43
C CYS A 23 38.00 19.03 -25.91
N ASN A 24 38.42 17.86 -25.45
CA ASN A 24 38.55 17.59 -24.01
C ASN A 24 39.61 18.46 -23.33
N VAL A 25 40.70 18.77 -24.03
CA VAL A 25 41.77 19.64 -23.51
C VAL A 25 41.28 21.09 -23.53
N ALA A 26 40.71 21.53 -24.65
CA ALA A 26 40.10 22.86 -24.77
C ALA A 26 39.03 23.12 -23.69
N THR A 27 38.23 22.10 -23.35
CA THR A 27 37.23 22.21 -22.28
C THR A 27 37.86 22.50 -20.91
N ARG A 28 39.03 21.93 -20.61
CA ARG A 28 39.74 22.18 -19.34
C ARG A 28 40.32 23.59 -19.30
N ILE A 29 40.91 24.04 -20.40
CA ILE A 29 41.45 25.41 -20.55
C ILE A 29 40.33 26.43 -20.31
N LEU A 30 39.20 26.25 -21.00
CA LEU A 30 38.05 27.15 -20.96
C LEU A 30 37.10 26.91 -19.79
N ASN A 31 37.53 26.19 -18.74
CA ASN A 31 36.71 25.97 -17.55
C ASN A 31 36.21 27.32 -16.98
N GLY A 32 34.91 27.41 -16.70
CA GLY A 32 34.21 28.62 -16.25
C GLY A 32 33.68 29.53 -17.37
N TYR A 33 34.06 29.30 -18.63
CA TYR A 33 33.67 30.12 -19.80
C TYR A 33 32.85 29.35 -20.85
N LEU A 34 32.59 28.08 -20.60
CA LEU A 34 31.71 27.26 -21.44
C LEU A 34 30.26 27.35 -20.97
N LEU A 35 29.35 26.95 -21.86
CA LEU A 35 27.94 26.86 -21.54
C LEU A 35 27.71 25.88 -20.37
N ASP A 36 27.22 26.42 -19.26
CA ASP A 36 26.91 25.67 -18.05
C ASP A 36 25.39 25.67 -17.83
N LYS A 37 24.69 24.84 -18.61
CA LYS A 37 23.23 24.61 -18.51
C LYS A 37 22.99 23.12 -18.24
N PRO A 38 22.16 22.76 -17.24
CA PRO A 38 21.85 21.37 -16.93
C PRO A 38 21.37 20.59 -18.15
N ARG A 39 21.86 19.36 -18.38
CA ARG A 39 21.47 18.49 -19.52
C ARG A 39 21.83 19.01 -20.91
N VAL A 40 22.51 20.16 -21.03
CA VAL A 40 23.12 20.61 -22.29
C VAL A 40 24.60 20.27 -22.24
N LYS A 41 25.10 19.62 -23.28
CA LYS A 41 26.54 19.37 -23.41
C LYS A 41 27.22 20.62 -23.96
N PRO A 42 28.34 21.08 -23.39
CA PRO A 42 29.09 22.21 -23.94
C PRO A 42 29.81 21.87 -25.25
N ILE A 43 29.82 20.59 -25.66
CA ILE A 43 30.40 20.12 -26.92
C ILE A 43 29.27 19.56 -27.77
N THR A 44 29.13 20.07 -28.98
CA THR A 44 28.13 19.59 -29.97
C THR A 44 28.79 19.30 -31.32
N GLU A 45 28.07 18.63 -32.20
CA GLU A 45 28.56 18.25 -33.52
C GLU A 45 28.65 19.47 -34.44
N ASP A 46 29.68 19.51 -35.29
CA ASP A 46 29.76 20.45 -36.40
C ASP A 46 29.07 19.83 -37.62
N PRO A 47 27.92 20.36 -38.09
CA PRO A 47 27.18 19.80 -39.22
C PRO A 47 27.98 19.83 -40.53
N SER A 48 28.96 20.72 -40.63
CA SER A 48 29.77 20.89 -41.85
C SER A 48 30.98 19.95 -41.91
N CYS A 49 31.44 19.43 -40.76
CA CYS A 49 32.68 18.65 -40.70
C CYS A 49 32.71 17.68 -39.52
N GLN A 50 32.74 16.37 -39.81
CA GLN A 50 32.83 15.33 -38.77
C GLN A 50 34.15 15.31 -38.00
N LYS A 51 35.21 15.94 -38.51
CA LYS A 51 36.51 16.03 -37.82
C LYS A 51 36.53 17.09 -36.71
N ASN A 52 35.57 18.01 -36.73
CA ASN A 52 35.46 19.10 -35.78
C ASN A 52 34.22 18.95 -34.89
N ARG A 53 34.24 19.70 -33.79
CA ARG A 53 33.10 19.90 -32.89
C ARG A 53 33.00 21.39 -32.55
N PHE A 54 31.82 21.78 -32.11
CA PHE A 54 31.59 23.11 -31.55
C PHE A 54 31.70 23.05 -30.03
N LEU A 55 32.60 23.85 -29.46
CA LEU A 55 32.62 24.17 -28.03
C LEU A 55 31.75 25.42 -27.81
N LEU A 56 30.63 25.24 -27.11
CA LEU A 56 29.67 26.30 -26.82
C LEU A 56 30.17 27.16 -25.67
N LEU A 57 30.30 28.47 -25.91
CA LEU A 57 30.69 29.44 -24.89
C LEU A 57 29.50 29.83 -24.01
N SER A 58 29.80 30.25 -22.79
CA SER A 58 28.81 30.74 -21.82
C SER A 58 28.12 32.00 -22.35
N GLU A 59 26.87 32.24 -21.93
CA GLU A 59 26.12 33.49 -22.17
C GLU A 59 26.86 34.75 -21.66
N LYS A 60 27.86 34.57 -20.80
CA LYS A 60 28.74 35.64 -20.30
C LYS A 60 29.74 36.13 -21.35
N VAL A 61 30.10 35.28 -22.32
CA VAL A 61 31.01 35.64 -23.42
C VAL A 61 30.17 36.24 -24.54
N LYS A 62 30.23 37.55 -24.69
CA LYS A 62 29.42 38.31 -25.67
C LYS A 62 30.26 38.83 -26.82
N SER A 63 31.56 39.02 -26.59
CA SER A 63 32.45 39.66 -27.54
C SER A 63 33.02 38.65 -28.54
N LEU A 64 32.93 38.96 -29.84
CA LEU A 64 33.43 38.10 -30.92
C LEU A 64 34.95 37.88 -30.84
N ASP A 65 35.67 38.87 -30.32
CA ASP A 65 37.12 38.82 -30.10
C ASP A 65 37.52 37.99 -28.86
N LEU A 66 36.54 37.43 -28.14
CA LEU A 66 36.71 36.65 -26.92
C LEU A 66 37.34 37.43 -25.76
N SER A 67 37.30 38.77 -25.77
CA SER A 67 37.86 39.63 -24.71
C SER A 67 37.26 39.38 -23.31
N ASP A 68 36.10 38.73 -23.23
CA ASP A 68 35.50 38.29 -21.96
C ASP A 68 36.23 37.10 -21.30
N ILE A 69 37.16 36.46 -22.01
CA ILE A 69 37.97 35.34 -21.54
C ILE A 69 39.40 35.84 -21.22
N PRO A 70 40.00 35.47 -20.08
CA PRO A 70 41.36 35.85 -19.72
C PRO A 70 42.37 35.49 -20.80
N GLU A 71 43.28 36.43 -21.09
CA GLU A 71 44.29 36.31 -22.14
C GLU A 71 45.16 35.04 -21.98
N GLU A 72 45.53 34.69 -20.74
CA GLU A 72 46.27 33.47 -20.41
C GLU A 72 45.59 32.20 -20.96
N LYS A 73 44.26 32.09 -20.81
CA LYS A 73 43.48 30.94 -21.31
C LYS A 73 43.37 30.95 -22.83
N LEU A 74 43.25 32.13 -23.44
CA LEU A 74 43.20 32.27 -24.89
C LEU A 74 44.53 31.91 -25.53
N ASP A 75 45.64 32.28 -24.92
CA ASP A 75 46.97 31.96 -25.41
C ASP A 75 47.30 30.47 -25.27
N GLU A 76 46.91 29.84 -24.15
CA GLU A 76 46.98 28.39 -24.00
C GLU A 76 46.14 27.67 -25.08
N LEU A 77 44.93 28.18 -25.37
CA LEU A 77 44.07 27.62 -26.40
C LEU A 77 44.63 27.79 -27.82
N LYS A 78 45.20 28.95 -28.15
CA LYS A 78 45.88 29.19 -29.44
C LYS A 78 47.10 28.29 -29.60
N GLY A 79 47.81 28.00 -28.50
CA GLY A 79 48.93 27.05 -28.48
C GLY A 79 48.48 25.60 -28.73
N LEU A 80 47.23 25.26 -28.42
CA LEU A 80 46.67 23.93 -28.62
C LEU A 80 46.25 23.68 -30.08
N CYS A 81 45.55 24.62 -30.71
CA CYS A 81 45.13 24.53 -32.10
C CYS A 81 44.67 25.86 -32.69
N GLU A 82 44.63 25.94 -34.02
CA GLU A 82 43.82 26.95 -34.70
C GLU A 82 42.32 26.65 -34.51
N PHE A 83 41.55 27.69 -34.21
CA PHE A 83 40.11 27.61 -34.02
C PHE A 83 39.42 28.82 -34.66
N GLU A 84 38.15 28.63 -35.01
CA GLU A 84 37.29 29.67 -35.57
C GLU A 84 36.17 29.98 -34.57
N VAL A 85 35.86 31.26 -34.40
CA VAL A 85 34.71 31.73 -33.61
C VAL A 85 33.54 31.97 -34.55
N LEU A 86 32.41 31.34 -34.27
CA LEU A 86 31.20 31.44 -35.09
C LEU A 86 29.94 31.67 -34.23
N PRO A 87 28.92 32.35 -34.76
CA PRO A 87 27.65 32.46 -34.07
C PRO A 87 26.97 31.09 -34.00
N TYR A 88 26.36 30.79 -32.86
CA TYR A 88 25.63 29.55 -32.61
C TYR A 88 24.30 29.84 -31.94
N SER A 89 23.20 29.35 -32.53
CA SER A 89 21.87 29.48 -31.93
C SER A 89 21.47 28.17 -31.26
N LEU A 90 21.22 28.22 -29.95
CA LEU A 90 20.71 27.11 -29.17
C LEU A 90 19.26 27.38 -28.79
N THR A 91 18.36 26.46 -29.12
CA THR A 91 16.94 26.55 -28.71
C THR A 91 16.67 25.53 -27.61
N LEU A 92 16.31 26.00 -26.42
CA LEU A 92 15.84 25.18 -25.31
C LEU A 92 14.32 25.10 -25.39
N GLY A 93 13.79 23.98 -25.88
CA GLY A 93 12.34 23.78 -26.01
C GLY A 93 11.70 23.13 -24.78
N TYR A 94 10.42 22.79 -24.90
CA TYR A 94 9.64 22.13 -23.85
C TYR A 94 10.41 20.98 -23.17
N SER A 95 11.01 20.06 -23.92
CA SER A 95 11.72 18.87 -23.40
C SER A 95 12.86 19.18 -22.41
N TYR A 96 13.45 20.37 -22.48
CA TYR A 96 14.49 20.83 -21.55
C TYR A 96 13.94 21.05 -20.14
N TRP A 97 12.77 21.68 -20.05
CA TRP A 97 12.19 22.15 -18.80
C TRP A 97 11.60 21.04 -17.93
N SER A 98 11.71 21.19 -16.61
CA SER A 98 11.03 20.33 -15.64
C SER A 98 9.52 20.55 -15.65
N ALA A 99 8.75 19.58 -15.13
CA ALA A 99 7.31 19.75 -14.94
C ALA A 99 7.00 20.97 -14.06
N ASP A 100 7.73 21.14 -12.96
CA ASP A 100 7.57 22.28 -12.04
C ASP A 100 7.78 23.63 -12.76
N HIS A 101 8.84 23.75 -13.57
CA HIS A 101 9.11 24.98 -14.31
C HIS A 101 8.00 25.31 -15.30
N VAL A 102 7.57 24.30 -16.06
CA VAL A 102 6.48 24.45 -17.05
C VAL A 102 5.18 24.85 -16.35
N LEU A 103 4.80 24.17 -15.26
CA LEU A 103 3.55 24.44 -14.56
C LEU A 103 3.53 25.83 -13.92
N LYS A 104 4.66 26.30 -13.38
CA LYS A 104 4.78 27.66 -12.82
C LYS A 104 4.51 28.77 -13.84
N GLN A 105 4.82 28.53 -15.11
CA GLN A 105 4.54 29.51 -16.17
C GLN A 105 3.09 29.47 -16.67
N ILE A 106 2.40 28.34 -16.50
CA ILE A 106 1.02 28.15 -16.97
C ILE A 106 0.02 28.59 -15.89
N LEU A 107 0.30 28.26 -14.63
CA LEU A 107 -0.60 28.51 -13.53
C LEU A 107 -0.57 29.99 -13.13
N PRO A 108 -1.70 30.55 -12.66
CA PRO A 108 -1.76 31.94 -12.22
C PRO A 108 -0.75 32.25 -11.09
N PRO A 109 -0.23 33.49 -11.01
CA PRO A 109 0.60 33.90 -9.89
C PRO A 109 -0.11 33.70 -8.55
N GLY A 110 0.55 33.06 -7.59
CA GLY A 110 0.01 32.77 -6.26
C GLY A 110 -0.68 31.40 -6.13
N VAL A 111 -0.89 30.68 -7.24
CA VAL A 111 -1.34 29.28 -7.19
C VAL A 111 -0.11 28.39 -7.03
N ASP A 112 -0.08 27.63 -5.93
CA ASP A 112 0.99 26.67 -5.71
C ASP A 112 0.89 25.54 -6.73
N VAL A 113 1.97 25.35 -7.50
CA VAL A 113 2.15 24.15 -8.30
C VAL A 113 2.08 22.96 -7.36
N PRO A 114 1.38 21.86 -7.71
CA PRO A 114 1.44 20.61 -6.97
C PRO A 114 2.88 20.12 -6.79
N SER A 115 3.55 20.60 -5.74
CA SER A 115 4.95 20.35 -5.43
C SER A 115 5.17 18.92 -4.91
N SER A 116 4.08 18.31 -4.43
CA SER A 116 3.98 16.89 -4.12
C SER A 116 2.64 16.35 -4.62
N PHE A 117 2.61 15.84 -5.84
CA PHE A 117 1.64 14.78 -6.12
C PHE A 117 1.97 13.60 -5.20
N GLU A 118 0.96 12.87 -4.71
CA GLU A 118 1.20 11.55 -4.15
C GLU A 118 1.60 10.65 -5.30
N THR A 119 2.86 10.66 -5.70
CA THR A 119 3.33 9.59 -6.56
C THR A 119 3.26 8.32 -5.73
N ILE A 120 2.35 7.43 -6.09
CA ILE A 120 2.45 6.00 -5.80
C ILE A 120 3.62 5.48 -6.62
N VAL A 121 4.80 6.08 -6.53
CA VAL A 121 5.91 5.76 -7.43
C VAL A 121 7.15 5.63 -6.60
N LYS A 122 7.20 4.47 -5.96
CA LYS A 122 8.46 3.81 -5.70
C LYS A 122 8.75 2.87 -6.86
N ALA A 123 9.69 3.30 -7.69
CA ALA A 123 10.44 2.60 -8.76
C ALA A 123 9.66 1.84 -9.86
N ASP A 124 8.58 1.10 -9.55
CA ASP A 124 7.96 0.11 -10.44
C ASP A 124 6.46 0.34 -10.72
N SER A 125 5.91 1.47 -10.29
CA SER A 125 4.51 1.83 -10.57
C SER A 125 4.41 2.86 -11.69
N HIS A 126 3.44 2.64 -12.60
CA HIS A 126 3.16 3.52 -13.75
C HIS A 126 2.02 4.51 -13.52
N ILE A 127 1.45 4.56 -12.31
CA ILE A 127 0.33 5.44 -11.96
C ILE A 127 0.84 6.62 -11.14
N ALA A 128 0.54 7.85 -11.57
CA ALA A 128 0.69 9.05 -10.75
C ALA A 128 -0.68 9.52 -10.24
N HIS A 129 -0.79 9.69 -8.93
CA HIS A 129 -2.00 10.13 -8.26
C HIS A 129 -1.88 11.60 -7.84
N LEU A 130 -2.77 12.42 -8.38
CA LEU A 130 -2.93 13.83 -8.06
C LEU A 130 -4.05 14.02 -7.03
N ASN A 131 -3.89 15.01 -6.18
CA ASN A 131 -4.92 15.46 -5.25
C ASN A 131 -5.13 16.96 -5.49
N LEU A 132 -5.81 17.28 -6.58
CA LEU A 132 -6.07 18.66 -6.99
C LEU A 132 -7.17 19.25 -6.12
N HIS A 133 -6.90 20.41 -5.51
CA HIS A 133 -7.90 21.20 -4.80
C HIS A 133 -8.64 22.13 -5.77
N ASP A 134 -9.74 22.74 -5.32
CA ASP A 134 -10.69 23.46 -6.17
C ASP A 134 -10.05 24.54 -7.07
N GLU A 135 -9.02 25.24 -6.57
CA GLU A 135 -8.30 26.28 -7.35
C GLU A 135 -7.51 25.71 -8.55
N LEU A 136 -7.11 24.43 -8.48
CA LEU A 136 -6.37 23.73 -9.53
C LEU A 136 -7.25 22.93 -10.49
N LEU A 137 -8.50 22.65 -10.13
CA LEU A 137 -9.42 21.88 -10.97
C LEU A 137 -9.60 22.48 -12.38
N PRO A 138 -9.68 23.82 -12.58
CA PRO A 138 -9.74 24.41 -13.92
C PRO A 138 -8.52 24.10 -14.80
N TYR A 139 -7.39 23.73 -14.19
CA TYR A 139 -6.12 23.45 -14.84
C TYR A 139 -5.79 21.94 -14.88
N LYS A 140 -6.72 21.07 -14.45
CA LYS A 140 -6.44 19.63 -14.27
C LYS A 140 -5.89 18.96 -15.54
N ASP A 141 -6.43 19.30 -16.71
CA ASP A 141 -6.03 18.67 -17.98
C ASP A 141 -4.61 19.08 -18.39
N VAL A 142 -4.26 20.36 -18.23
CA VAL A 142 -2.91 20.84 -18.55
C VAL A 142 -1.89 20.34 -17.52
N ILE A 143 -2.26 20.29 -16.23
CA ILE A 143 -1.42 19.70 -15.19
C ILE A 143 -1.14 18.23 -15.50
N ALA A 144 -2.18 17.45 -15.79
CA ALA A 144 -2.05 16.03 -16.11
C ALA A 144 -1.20 15.80 -17.35
N LYS A 145 -1.42 16.57 -18.43
CA LYS A 145 -0.61 16.50 -19.65
C LYS A 145 0.87 16.75 -19.36
N VAL A 146 1.20 17.83 -18.64
CA VAL A 146 2.59 18.16 -18.34
C VAL A 146 3.23 17.08 -17.47
N ILE A 147 2.54 16.59 -16.44
CA ILE A 147 3.08 15.52 -15.59
C ILE A 147 3.28 14.23 -16.41
N TYR A 148 2.33 13.88 -17.28
CA TYR A 148 2.43 12.72 -18.16
C TYR A 148 3.64 12.83 -19.09
N ASP A 149 3.72 13.89 -19.89
CA ASP A 149 4.77 14.09 -20.90
C ASP A 149 6.17 14.08 -20.28
N LYS A 150 6.33 14.70 -19.11
CA LYS A 150 7.63 14.80 -18.41
C LYS A 150 8.07 13.50 -17.74
N ASN A 151 7.18 12.54 -17.60
CA ASN A 151 7.45 11.28 -16.91
C ASN A 151 7.27 10.03 -17.80
N TYR A 152 6.81 10.21 -19.04
CA TYR A 152 6.73 9.13 -20.02
C TYR A 152 8.14 8.61 -20.39
N PRO A 153 8.35 7.28 -20.57
CA PRO A 153 7.36 6.19 -20.58
C PRO A 153 7.11 5.55 -19.21
N ARG A 154 7.72 6.06 -18.14
CA ARG A 154 7.63 5.46 -16.81
C ARG A 154 6.22 5.60 -16.22
N ILE A 155 5.61 6.77 -16.36
CA ILE A 155 4.22 7.01 -15.96
C ILE A 155 3.34 6.90 -17.19
N LYS A 156 2.31 6.05 -17.09
CA LYS A 156 1.37 5.75 -18.16
C LYS A 156 -0.06 6.13 -17.84
N THR A 157 -0.36 6.41 -16.57
CA THR A 157 -1.70 6.76 -16.11
C THR A 157 -1.60 7.88 -15.08
N ILE A 158 -2.28 8.99 -15.32
CA ILE A 158 -2.47 10.07 -14.35
C ILE A 158 -3.89 10.00 -13.84
N VAL A 159 -4.05 9.88 -12.52
CA VAL A 159 -5.36 9.92 -11.88
C VAL A 159 -5.46 11.09 -10.93
N ASN A 160 -6.67 11.61 -10.74
CA ASN A 160 -6.99 12.55 -9.69
C ASN A 160 -8.04 11.94 -8.76
N LYS A 161 -7.84 12.10 -7.46
CA LYS A 161 -8.85 11.68 -6.48
C LYS A 161 -10.06 12.60 -6.58
N VAL A 162 -11.24 12.00 -6.66
CA VAL A 162 -12.52 12.71 -6.67
C VAL A 162 -13.33 12.37 -5.42
N GLY A 163 -14.09 13.36 -4.94
CA GLY A 163 -14.99 13.18 -3.80
C GLY A 163 -14.32 12.88 -2.45
N THR A 164 -15.15 12.48 -1.50
CA THR A 164 -14.70 12.05 -0.15
C THR A 164 -14.86 10.54 -0.02
N ILE A 165 -13.97 9.90 0.75
CA ILE A 165 -14.02 8.45 0.96
C ILE A 165 -15.19 8.12 1.90
N THR A 166 -16.32 7.72 1.33
CA THR A 166 -17.55 7.42 2.08
C THR A 166 -17.88 5.92 2.16
N ASN A 167 -17.30 5.09 1.28
CA ASN A 167 -17.55 3.65 1.27
C ASN A 167 -16.89 2.91 2.46
N GLU A 168 -17.42 1.73 2.77
CA GLU A 168 -16.94 0.89 3.88
C GLU A 168 -15.52 0.33 3.65
N PHE A 169 -15.16 0.08 2.39
CA PHE A 169 -13.83 -0.43 2.00
C PHE A 169 -12.74 0.65 1.96
N ARG A 170 -13.10 1.91 2.21
CA ARG A 170 -12.21 3.08 2.19
C ARG A 170 -11.45 3.29 0.87
N VAL A 171 -11.95 2.76 -0.24
CA VAL A 171 -11.35 2.90 -1.57
C VAL A 171 -11.74 4.27 -2.13
N PRO A 172 -10.77 5.15 -2.48
CA PRO A 172 -11.08 6.43 -3.09
C PRO A 172 -11.62 6.26 -4.51
N GLU A 173 -12.48 7.19 -4.94
CA GLU A 173 -12.84 7.30 -6.35
C GLU A 173 -11.79 8.12 -7.10
N PHE A 174 -11.52 7.71 -8.33
CA PHE A 174 -10.49 8.33 -9.17
C PHE A 174 -11.07 8.66 -10.55
N GLU A 175 -10.73 9.85 -11.05
CA GLU A 175 -10.85 10.17 -12.47
C GLU A 175 -9.49 9.97 -13.16
N VAL A 176 -9.47 9.35 -14.34
CA VAL A 176 -8.26 9.26 -15.17
C VAL A 176 -8.15 10.56 -15.96
N LEU A 177 -7.09 11.33 -15.73
CA LEU A 177 -6.85 12.61 -16.41
C LEU A 177 -5.99 12.47 -17.66
N ALA A 178 -5.08 11.49 -17.71
CA ALA A 178 -4.24 11.25 -18.88
C ALA A 178 -3.73 9.80 -18.94
N GLY A 179 -3.54 9.30 -20.16
CA GLY A 179 -2.92 8.00 -20.42
C GLY A 179 -3.89 6.81 -20.45
N GLU A 180 -3.37 5.63 -20.12
CA GLU A 180 -4.10 4.35 -20.19
C GLU A 180 -5.04 4.19 -18.99
N HIS A 181 -6.20 3.54 -19.19
CA HIS A 181 -7.12 3.17 -18.10
C HIS A 181 -6.69 1.86 -17.40
N ASP A 182 -5.41 1.77 -17.03
CA ASP A 182 -4.85 0.63 -16.29
C ASP A 182 -4.52 1.02 -14.85
N MET A 183 -5.33 0.52 -13.91
CA MET A 183 -5.19 0.78 -12.47
C MET A 183 -4.41 -0.34 -11.74
N VAL A 184 -4.02 -1.41 -12.44
CA VAL A 184 -3.28 -2.52 -11.85
C VAL A 184 -1.80 -2.20 -11.85
N THR A 185 -1.19 -2.08 -10.68
CA THR A 185 0.23 -1.69 -10.54
C THR A 185 0.95 -2.54 -9.48
N ALA A 186 2.26 -2.32 -9.35
CA ALA A 186 3.07 -2.89 -8.29
C ALA A 186 3.90 -1.81 -7.58
N VAL A 187 4.02 -1.91 -6.26
CA VAL A 187 4.81 -1.00 -5.42
C VAL A 187 5.80 -1.79 -4.60
N LYS A 188 7.05 -1.32 -4.52
CA LYS A 188 8.06 -1.88 -3.61
C LYS A 188 8.21 -1.02 -2.37
N GLN A 189 8.07 -1.64 -1.19
CA GLN A 189 8.34 -1.03 0.11
C GLN A 189 9.19 -1.97 0.95
N TYR A 190 10.34 -1.48 1.44
CA TYR A 190 11.29 -2.22 2.28
C TYR A 190 11.59 -3.68 1.88
N GLY A 191 11.78 -3.93 0.58
CA GLY A 191 12.10 -5.27 0.08
C GLY A 191 10.89 -6.19 -0.11
N ALA A 192 9.68 -5.73 0.21
CA ALA A 192 8.43 -6.37 -0.18
C ALA A 192 7.86 -5.73 -1.45
N THR A 193 7.24 -6.55 -2.30
CA THR A 193 6.55 -6.12 -3.53
C THR A 193 5.05 -6.34 -3.37
N PHE A 194 4.25 -5.31 -3.60
CA PHE A 194 2.79 -5.33 -3.47
C PHE A 194 2.16 -5.06 -4.81
N LYS A 195 1.48 -6.06 -5.37
CA LYS A 195 0.56 -5.89 -6.50
C LYS A 195 -0.78 -5.42 -5.96
N LEU A 196 -1.42 -4.51 -6.69
CA LEU A 196 -2.75 -3.99 -6.38
C LEU A 196 -3.45 -3.49 -7.64
N ASP A 197 -4.78 -3.40 -7.58
CA ASP A 197 -5.56 -2.51 -8.43
C ASP A 197 -5.92 -1.29 -7.59
N TYR A 198 -5.40 -0.13 -7.97
CA TYR A 198 -5.56 1.10 -7.20
C TYR A 198 -7.02 1.58 -7.13
N SER A 199 -7.88 1.09 -8.02
CA SER A 199 -9.33 1.38 -8.00
C SER A 199 -10.15 0.45 -7.10
N LEU A 200 -9.57 -0.65 -6.61
CA LEU A 200 -10.28 -1.68 -5.84
C LEU A 200 -9.84 -1.79 -4.37
N VAL A 201 -8.68 -1.25 -4.01
CA VAL A 201 -8.11 -1.36 -2.66
C VAL A 201 -7.57 -0.03 -2.16
N TYR A 202 -7.60 0.16 -0.83
CA TYR A 202 -6.93 1.30 -0.21
C TYR A 202 -5.41 1.08 -0.15
N TRP A 203 -4.64 2.09 -0.57
CA TRP A 203 -3.19 2.09 -0.43
C TRP A 203 -2.65 3.50 -0.19
N ASN A 204 -1.70 3.63 0.74
CA ASN A 204 -1.02 4.89 1.04
C ASN A 204 0.49 4.70 1.21
N SER A 205 1.26 5.14 0.21
CA SER A 205 2.72 5.02 0.21
C SER A 205 3.42 5.83 1.31
N ARG A 206 2.76 6.84 1.89
CA ARG A 206 3.33 7.69 2.95
C ARG A 206 3.41 7.00 4.32
N LEU A 207 2.69 5.89 4.50
CA LEU A 207 2.71 5.09 5.74
C LEU A 207 3.88 4.11 5.82
N GLU A 208 4.72 4.07 4.79
CA GLU A 208 5.82 3.12 4.72
C GLU A 208 6.69 3.15 5.98
N HIS A 209 7.23 4.30 6.36
CA HIS A 209 8.08 4.42 7.56
C HIS A 209 7.42 3.88 8.83
N GLU A 210 6.10 4.04 8.95
CA GLU A 210 5.33 3.51 10.07
C GLU A 210 5.20 1.99 10.00
N HIS A 211 4.95 1.42 8.82
CA HIS A 211 4.95 -0.03 8.61
C HIS A 211 6.27 -0.64 9.09
N LYS A 212 7.40 -0.06 8.67
CA LYS A 212 8.73 -0.53 9.11
C LYS A 212 8.96 -0.33 10.59
N ARG A 213 8.55 0.81 11.16
CA ARG A 213 8.70 1.08 12.60
C ARG A 213 8.00 -0.02 13.41
N LEU A 214 6.73 -0.27 13.16
CA LEU A 214 5.98 -1.27 13.91
C LEU A 214 6.53 -2.68 13.69
N VAL A 215 6.72 -3.09 12.42
CA VAL A 215 7.26 -4.41 12.08
C VAL A 215 8.67 -4.62 12.67
N SER A 216 9.47 -3.56 12.84
CA SER A 216 10.80 -3.67 13.45
C SER A 216 10.77 -4.16 14.90
N GLN A 217 9.66 -3.98 15.61
CA GLN A 217 9.48 -4.41 17.00
C GLN A 217 9.22 -5.91 17.11
N PHE A 218 8.66 -6.54 16.09
CA PHE A 218 8.31 -7.96 16.10
C PHE A 218 9.54 -8.88 15.99
N GLN A 219 9.42 -10.06 16.60
CA GLN A 219 10.41 -11.13 16.60
C GLN A 219 9.92 -12.35 15.80
N ALA A 220 10.87 -13.13 15.29
CA ALA A 220 10.57 -14.36 14.58
C ALA A 220 9.85 -15.35 15.52
N GLY A 221 8.81 -16.02 15.01
CA GLY A 221 7.96 -16.94 15.76
C GLY A 221 6.78 -16.29 16.50
N GLU A 222 6.73 -14.96 16.60
CA GLU A 222 5.58 -14.26 17.20
C GLU A 222 4.32 -14.42 16.35
N ILE A 223 3.16 -14.42 17.02
CA ILE A 223 1.83 -14.50 16.43
C ILE A 223 1.24 -13.08 16.34
N ILE A 224 0.97 -12.65 15.12
CA ILE A 224 0.48 -11.31 14.80
C ILE A 224 -0.94 -11.42 14.23
N CYS A 225 -1.89 -10.70 14.81
CA CYS A 225 -3.23 -10.52 14.24
C CYS A 225 -3.35 -9.13 13.61
N ASP A 226 -3.63 -9.04 12.33
CA ASP A 226 -3.91 -7.79 11.63
C ASP A 226 -5.39 -7.70 11.30
N MET A 227 -6.14 -6.84 12.00
CA MET A 227 -7.60 -6.76 11.89
C MET A 227 -8.09 -6.11 10.58
N PHE A 228 -7.25 -5.25 9.99
CA PHE A 228 -7.56 -4.41 8.82
C PHE A 228 -6.37 -4.40 7.86
N ALA A 229 -6.01 -5.59 7.41
CA ALA A 229 -4.75 -5.88 6.75
C ALA A 229 -4.63 -5.27 5.35
N GLY A 230 -5.72 -4.88 4.69
CA GLY A 230 -5.70 -4.46 3.29
C GLY A 230 -4.98 -5.49 2.42
N ILE A 231 -4.03 -5.03 1.61
CA ILE A 231 -3.17 -5.90 0.78
C ILE A 231 -1.91 -6.43 1.49
N GLY A 232 -1.82 -6.20 2.80
CA GLY A 232 -0.77 -6.72 3.69
C GLY A 232 0.46 -5.85 3.95
N PRO A 233 0.40 -4.51 4.04
CA PRO A 233 1.59 -3.70 4.27
C PRO A 233 2.29 -3.98 5.61
N PHE A 234 1.58 -4.46 6.65
CA PHE A 234 2.17 -5.00 7.88
C PHE A 234 2.35 -6.52 7.82
N ALA A 235 1.32 -7.23 7.33
CA ALA A 235 1.31 -8.69 7.31
C ALA A 235 2.45 -9.31 6.49
N ILE A 236 2.73 -8.78 5.30
CA ILE A 236 3.78 -9.31 4.41
C ILE A 236 5.17 -9.13 5.05
N PRO A 237 5.58 -7.92 5.49
CA PRO A 237 6.89 -7.77 6.11
C PRO A 237 7.04 -8.49 7.47
N ALA A 238 5.96 -8.61 8.26
CA ALA A 238 5.97 -9.42 9.49
C ALA A 238 6.21 -10.91 9.18
N ALA A 239 5.54 -11.46 8.17
CA ALA A 239 5.75 -12.83 7.75
C ALA A 239 7.17 -13.06 7.16
N GLN A 240 7.74 -12.06 6.48
CA GLN A 240 9.14 -12.09 6.01
C GLN A 240 10.15 -12.11 7.17
N LYS A 241 9.81 -11.53 8.32
CA LYS A 241 10.56 -11.64 9.57
C LYS A 241 10.45 -13.01 10.26
N GLY A 242 9.58 -13.88 9.76
CA GLY A 242 9.33 -15.20 10.35
C GLY A 242 8.24 -15.20 11.43
N CYS A 243 7.41 -14.16 11.52
CA CYS A 243 6.20 -14.18 12.34
C CYS A 243 5.12 -15.04 11.67
N ILE A 244 4.18 -15.56 12.48
CA ILE A 244 2.95 -16.20 12.02
C ILE A 244 1.86 -15.13 12.01
N VAL A 245 1.25 -14.87 10.85
CA VAL A 245 0.33 -13.74 10.69
C VAL A 245 -1.09 -14.20 10.34
N TYR A 246 -2.05 -13.79 11.14
CA TYR A 246 -3.48 -13.90 10.86
C TYR A 246 -3.98 -12.54 10.39
N ALA A 247 -4.30 -12.41 9.11
CA ALA A 247 -4.58 -11.14 8.46
C ALA A 247 -6.02 -11.12 7.93
N ASN A 248 -6.80 -10.15 8.40
CA ASN A 248 -8.20 -9.98 8.06
C ASN A 248 -8.45 -8.64 7.38
N ASP A 249 -9.39 -8.60 6.44
CA ASP A 249 -9.90 -7.35 5.87
C ASP A 249 -11.33 -7.57 5.38
N LEU A 250 -12.18 -6.54 5.49
CA LEU A 250 -13.56 -6.62 5.05
C LEU A 250 -13.67 -6.61 3.51
N ASN A 251 -12.74 -5.96 2.81
CA ASN A 251 -12.75 -5.86 1.35
C ASN A 251 -12.24 -7.18 0.72
N PRO A 252 -13.06 -7.90 -0.06
CA PRO A 252 -12.62 -9.15 -0.70
C PRO A 252 -11.47 -8.96 -1.70
N TYR A 253 -11.40 -7.80 -2.36
CA TYR A 253 -10.29 -7.47 -3.28
C TYR A 253 -8.98 -7.30 -2.53
N SER A 254 -9.01 -6.67 -1.34
CA SER A 254 -7.84 -6.56 -0.45
C SER A 254 -7.28 -7.93 -0.12
N ILE A 255 -8.15 -8.88 0.24
CA ILE A 255 -7.75 -10.25 0.60
C ILE A 255 -7.22 -11.03 -0.61
N ASN A 256 -7.81 -10.86 -1.79
CA ASN A 256 -7.27 -11.44 -3.01
C ASN A 256 -5.85 -10.92 -3.29
N TYR A 257 -5.63 -9.61 -3.18
CA TYR A 257 -4.28 -9.04 -3.35
C TYR A 257 -3.33 -9.43 -2.23
N LEU A 258 -3.78 -9.56 -0.98
CA LEU A 258 -2.97 -10.09 0.12
C LEU A 258 -2.43 -11.49 -0.20
N ARG A 259 -3.28 -12.40 -0.73
CA ARG A 259 -2.86 -13.75 -1.15
C ARG A 259 -1.87 -13.71 -2.31
N VAL A 260 -2.13 -12.88 -3.32
CA VAL A 260 -1.21 -12.65 -4.44
C VAL A 260 0.15 -12.13 -3.93
N ASN A 261 0.13 -11.17 -3.01
CA ASN A 261 1.32 -10.56 -2.44
C ASN A 261 2.08 -11.54 -1.55
N ALA A 262 1.39 -12.39 -0.79
CA ALA A 262 2.03 -13.44 0.00
C ALA A 262 2.80 -14.43 -0.90
N LYS A 263 2.23 -14.77 -2.07
CA LYS A 263 2.90 -15.59 -3.09
C LYS A 263 4.09 -14.88 -3.72
N ILE A 264 3.94 -13.62 -4.14
CA ILE A 264 5.02 -12.80 -4.74
C ILE A 264 6.22 -12.71 -3.79
N ASN A 265 5.95 -12.49 -2.51
CA ASN A 265 6.98 -12.33 -1.48
C ASN A 265 7.44 -13.64 -0.85
N LYS A 266 6.92 -14.79 -1.30
CA LYS A 266 7.29 -16.13 -0.82
C LYS A 266 7.08 -16.35 0.68
N VAL A 267 5.98 -15.80 1.21
CA VAL A 267 5.60 -15.90 2.64
C VAL A 267 4.22 -16.53 2.86
N GLY A 268 3.67 -17.19 1.83
CA GLY A 268 2.34 -17.80 1.88
C GLY A 268 2.15 -18.80 3.02
N ASP A 269 3.21 -19.52 3.43
CA ASP A 269 3.13 -20.51 4.51
C ASP A 269 2.96 -19.88 5.91
N ASN A 270 3.24 -18.58 6.05
CA ASN A 270 3.20 -17.85 7.32
C ASN A 270 2.01 -16.88 7.41
N ILE A 271 1.14 -16.82 6.40
CA ILE A 271 0.00 -15.88 6.36
C ILE A 271 -1.31 -16.64 6.19
N PHE A 272 -2.21 -16.41 7.14
CA PHE A 272 -3.58 -16.91 7.13
C PHE A 272 -4.53 -15.74 6.83
N ALA A 273 -5.14 -15.73 5.65
CA ALA A 273 -5.92 -14.60 5.15
C ALA A 273 -7.44 -14.82 5.27
N TYR A 274 -8.12 -13.90 5.95
CA TYR A 274 -9.56 -13.95 6.27
C TYR A 274 -10.30 -12.76 5.64
N ASN A 275 -11.53 -12.97 5.20
CA ASN A 275 -12.41 -11.91 4.70
C ASN A 275 -13.70 -11.88 5.53
N MET A 276 -13.71 -11.13 6.62
CA MET A 276 -14.86 -11.01 7.51
C MET A 276 -14.84 -9.70 8.31
N ASP A 277 -15.95 -9.42 8.98
CA ASP A 277 -16.02 -8.35 9.98
C ASP A 277 -14.95 -8.54 11.07
N ALA A 278 -14.26 -7.45 11.42
CA ALA A 278 -13.11 -7.51 12.31
C ALA A 278 -13.46 -7.95 13.74
N ARG A 279 -14.69 -7.71 14.23
CA ARG A 279 -15.12 -8.22 15.53
C ARG A 279 -15.29 -9.74 15.49
N LYS A 280 -15.92 -10.25 14.43
CA LYS A 280 -16.04 -11.70 14.20
C LYS A 280 -14.67 -12.37 14.06
N PHE A 281 -13.74 -11.72 13.39
CA PHE A 281 -12.37 -12.20 13.27
C PHE A 281 -11.69 -12.33 14.64
N ILE A 282 -11.70 -11.28 15.47
CA ILE A 282 -11.10 -11.34 16.82
C ILE A 282 -11.79 -12.40 17.69
N PHE A 283 -13.11 -12.46 17.63
CA PHE A 283 -13.88 -13.51 18.29
C PHE A 283 -13.38 -14.91 17.90
N GLN A 284 -13.26 -15.21 16.60
CA GLN A 284 -12.76 -16.49 16.11
C GLN A 284 -11.30 -16.76 16.51
N MET A 285 -10.45 -15.74 16.61
CA MET A 285 -9.04 -15.93 16.96
C MET A 285 -8.84 -16.21 18.45
N MET A 286 -9.63 -15.60 19.33
CA MET A 286 -9.39 -15.64 20.78
C MET A 286 -10.40 -16.50 21.56
N GLU A 287 -11.52 -16.89 20.96
CA GLU A 287 -12.48 -17.80 21.59
C GLU A 287 -11.98 -19.25 21.60
N VAL A 288 -12.18 -19.93 22.73
CA VAL A 288 -11.83 -21.35 22.89
C VAL A 288 -12.87 -22.22 22.16
N PRO A 289 -12.46 -23.10 21.24
CA PRO A 289 -13.39 -23.97 20.53
C PRO A 289 -14.21 -24.86 21.45
N ILE A 290 -15.50 -25.04 21.16
CA ILE A 290 -16.43 -25.87 21.94
C ILE A 290 -15.93 -27.33 22.11
N SER A 291 -15.18 -27.85 21.14
CA SER A 291 -14.58 -29.19 21.22
C SER A 291 -13.58 -29.32 22.37
N GLU A 292 -12.78 -28.28 22.64
CA GLU A 292 -11.81 -28.26 23.74
C GLU A 292 -12.54 -28.17 25.09
N ILE A 293 -13.61 -27.35 25.16
CA ILE A 293 -14.45 -27.24 26.35
C ILE A 293 -15.12 -28.58 26.69
N LYS A 294 -15.62 -29.31 25.67
CA LYS A 294 -16.30 -30.61 25.86
C LYS A 294 -15.34 -31.73 26.25
N LEU A 295 -14.09 -31.71 25.76
CA LEU A 295 -13.09 -32.73 26.10
C LEU A 295 -12.79 -32.74 27.60
N GLU A 296 -12.78 -31.58 28.25
CA GLU A 296 -12.51 -31.46 29.69
C GLU A 296 -13.73 -31.77 30.57
N SER A 297 -14.95 -31.48 30.10
CA SER A 297 -16.19 -31.84 30.83
C SER A 297 -16.44 -33.36 30.93
N ASN A 298 -15.73 -34.17 30.13
CA ASN A 298 -15.85 -35.64 30.10
C ASN A 298 -14.77 -36.36 30.94
N VAL A 299 -14.01 -35.66 31.78
CA VAL A 299 -13.10 -36.31 32.74
C VAL A 299 -13.93 -36.82 33.93
N PRO A 300 -14.02 -38.13 34.20
CA PRO A 300 -14.81 -38.64 35.32
C PRO A 300 -14.13 -38.23 36.63
N ILE A 301 -14.87 -37.53 37.48
CA ILE A 301 -14.49 -37.31 38.89
C ILE A 301 -14.54 -38.67 39.57
N PHE A 302 -13.37 -39.20 39.96
CA PHE A 302 -13.28 -40.32 40.90
C PHE A 302 -13.62 -39.78 42.29
N GLU A 303 -14.90 -39.84 42.66
CA GLU A 303 -15.30 -39.73 44.07
C GLU A 303 -15.47 -41.13 44.66
N THR A 304 -14.57 -41.46 45.59
CA THR A 304 -14.76 -42.53 46.56
C THR A 304 -15.73 -42.06 47.64
N CYS A 305 -16.87 -42.73 47.81
CA CYS A 305 -17.33 -43.18 49.14
C CYS A 305 -18.55 -44.12 49.06
N GLU A 306 -18.63 -44.99 50.06
CA GLU A 306 -19.45 -46.19 50.17
C GLU A 306 -20.95 -45.96 50.45
N ALA A 307 -21.72 -46.95 49.98
CA ALA A 307 -22.91 -47.57 50.57
C ALA A 307 -24.21 -46.76 50.75
N CYS A 308 -25.24 -47.18 49.99
CA CYS A 308 -26.45 -47.80 50.58
C CYS A 308 -27.20 -48.68 49.55
N LYS A 309 -27.91 -49.67 50.09
CA LYS A 309 -28.39 -50.92 49.48
C LYS A 309 -29.87 -50.86 49.03
N ILE A 310 -30.18 -51.61 47.95
CA ILE A 310 -31.41 -52.41 47.67
C ILE A 310 -32.68 -51.56 47.36
N GLU A 311 -33.39 -51.70 46.23
CA GLU A 311 -34.24 -52.84 45.81
C GLU A 311 -34.34 -53.04 44.29
N ASN A 312 -34.51 -54.32 43.92
CA ASN A 312 -34.83 -54.84 42.60
C ASN A 312 -36.30 -54.58 42.23
N HIS A 313 -36.62 -54.35 40.95
CA HIS A 313 -37.68 -55.10 40.28
C HIS A 313 -37.56 -55.11 38.74
N THR A 314 -38.03 -56.22 38.21
CA THR A 314 -37.84 -56.87 36.92
C THR A 314 -38.81 -56.38 35.83
N VAL A 315 -38.29 -56.20 34.61
CA VAL A 315 -38.77 -56.57 33.25
C VAL A 315 -40.29 -56.82 33.01
N LEU A 316 -40.88 -56.21 31.96
CA LEU A 316 -41.52 -56.91 30.80
C LEU A 316 -42.19 -55.97 29.74
N ASN A 317 -41.79 -56.23 28.48
CA ASN A 317 -42.42 -56.13 27.13
C ASN A 317 -43.78 -55.47 26.84
N SER A 318 -43.86 -54.75 25.71
CA SER A 318 -44.71 -54.99 24.51
C SER A 318 -44.76 -53.71 23.63
N GLU A 319 -44.25 -53.70 22.39
CA GLU A 319 -44.85 -54.07 21.10
C GLU A 319 -45.99 -53.16 20.55
N ASN A 320 -45.73 -52.67 19.32
CA ASN A 320 -46.63 -52.41 18.19
C ASN A 320 -47.32 -51.03 17.97
N ASP A 321 -46.92 -50.48 16.81
CA ASP A 321 -47.76 -50.05 15.67
C ASP A 321 -48.35 -48.62 15.54
N LYS A 322 -48.01 -48.07 14.36
CA LYS A 322 -48.83 -47.31 13.39
C LYS A 322 -48.89 -45.77 13.44
N LEU A 323 -48.28 -45.21 12.39
CA LEU A 323 -48.64 -43.99 11.63
C LEU A 323 -50.05 -44.12 11.00
N PRO A 324 -50.73 -42.99 10.65
CA PRO A 324 -50.60 -42.48 9.27
C PRO A 324 -50.76 -40.93 9.05
N ASP A 325 -50.04 -40.46 8.01
CA ASP A 325 -50.43 -39.62 6.86
C ASP A 325 -51.12 -38.23 6.93
N ASP A 326 -50.37 -37.26 6.36
CA ASP A 326 -50.65 -36.51 5.09
C ASP A 326 -51.30 -35.10 5.08
N LEU A 327 -50.97 -34.39 3.98
CA LEU A 327 -51.36 -33.10 3.39
C LEU A 327 -50.56 -31.83 3.80
N GLY A 328 -49.99 -31.02 2.91
CA GLY A 328 -49.98 -30.98 1.43
C GLY A 328 -49.32 -29.67 0.92
N TYR A 329 -48.65 -29.75 -0.24
CA TYR A 329 -47.90 -28.69 -0.94
C TYR A 329 -48.78 -27.61 -1.61
N LYS A 330 -48.20 -26.42 -1.89
CA LYS A 330 -48.46 -25.66 -3.14
C LYS A 330 -47.34 -24.67 -3.50
N ILE A 331 -46.89 -24.76 -4.75
CA ILE A 331 -45.97 -23.88 -5.50
C ILE A 331 -46.81 -23.01 -6.44
N ASN A 332 -46.36 -21.79 -6.77
CA ASN A 332 -46.78 -21.10 -8.00
C ASN A 332 -45.59 -20.39 -8.68
N SER A 333 -45.57 -20.52 -10.01
CA SER A 333 -44.63 -19.98 -10.99
C SER A 333 -45.30 -18.90 -11.85
N SER A 334 -44.53 -17.94 -12.36
CA SER A 334 -44.91 -17.17 -13.56
C SER A 334 -43.69 -16.53 -14.23
N VAL A 335 -43.60 -16.73 -15.55
CA VAL A 335 -42.61 -16.20 -16.50
C VAL A 335 -43.37 -15.41 -17.56
N GLU A 336 -42.89 -14.22 -17.93
CA GLU A 336 -43.24 -13.55 -19.20
C GLU A 336 -42.00 -12.89 -19.85
N ASN A 337 -41.98 -12.93 -21.18
CA ASN A 337 -40.91 -12.51 -22.10
C ASN A 337 -41.07 -11.05 -22.58
N LEU A 338 -39.96 -10.36 -22.89
CA LEU A 338 -39.91 -9.41 -24.02
C LEU A 338 -38.46 -9.22 -24.55
N GLN A 339 -38.31 -9.21 -25.88
CA GLN A 339 -37.07 -9.06 -26.66
C GLN A 339 -36.84 -7.61 -27.17
N SER A 340 -35.61 -7.35 -27.67
CA SER A 340 -35.10 -6.22 -28.50
C SER A 340 -34.41 -5.10 -27.71
N SER A 341 -33.20 -4.58 -28.00
CA SER A 341 -32.26 -4.65 -29.13
C SER A 341 -30.87 -4.11 -28.76
N THR A 342 -29.87 -4.54 -29.54
CA THR A 342 -28.41 -4.41 -29.51
C THR A 342 -27.81 -2.99 -29.66
N VAL A 343 -26.69 -2.69 -28.98
CA VAL A 343 -25.51 -2.00 -29.55
C VAL A 343 -24.22 -2.52 -28.86
N ASN A 344 -23.23 -2.92 -29.66
CA ASN A 344 -21.96 -3.53 -29.27
C ASN A 344 -20.89 -2.50 -28.86
N ALA A 345 -20.10 -2.82 -27.82
CA ALA A 345 -18.71 -2.39 -27.70
C ALA A 345 -17.92 -3.47 -26.95
N ALA A 346 -16.90 -4.01 -27.60
CA ALA A 346 -16.14 -5.17 -27.15
C ALA A 346 -15.14 -4.79 -26.04
N ALA A 347 -15.30 -5.38 -24.85
CA ALA A 347 -14.27 -5.48 -23.84
C ALA A 347 -13.84 -6.95 -23.75
N SER A 348 -12.53 -7.21 -23.89
CA SER A 348 -11.95 -8.53 -23.76
C SER A 348 -12.01 -9.00 -22.31
N VAL A 349 -12.90 -9.97 -22.08
CA VAL A 349 -13.19 -10.60 -20.79
C VAL A 349 -12.14 -11.69 -20.50
N ILE A 350 -11.41 -11.56 -19.39
CA ILE A 350 -10.96 -12.72 -18.61
C ILE A 350 -12.01 -12.92 -17.52
N SER A 351 -13.00 -13.76 -17.79
CA SER A 351 -13.89 -14.31 -16.77
C SER A 351 -13.55 -15.78 -16.62
N GLU A 352 -12.87 -16.14 -15.54
CA GLU A 352 -13.04 -17.47 -14.98
C GLU A 352 -13.98 -17.35 -13.79
N ASN A 353 -15.13 -18.00 -13.95
CA ASN A 353 -16.17 -18.18 -12.95
C ASN A 353 -15.61 -18.90 -11.72
N VAL A 354 -15.63 -18.26 -10.56
CA VAL A 354 -15.76 -18.96 -9.27
C VAL A 354 -16.72 -18.14 -8.39
N TYR A 355 -18.01 -18.27 -8.66
CA TYR A 355 -19.03 -18.13 -7.61
C TYR A 355 -19.39 -19.54 -7.17
N ALA A 356 -18.68 -20.02 -6.16
CA ALA A 356 -19.13 -21.14 -5.35
C ALA A 356 -19.28 -20.61 -3.92
N HIS A 357 -20.50 -20.65 -3.42
CA HIS A 357 -20.75 -20.62 -1.98
C HIS A 357 -20.05 -21.87 -1.42
N ASP A 358 -18.95 -21.69 -0.68
CA ASP A 358 -18.36 -22.81 0.05
C ASP A 358 -18.06 -22.40 1.49
N THR A 359 -18.82 -23.02 2.38
CA THR A 359 -18.59 -23.06 3.82
C THR A 359 -17.28 -23.80 4.08
N GLY A 360 -16.41 -23.21 4.89
CA GLY A 360 -14.99 -23.56 4.96
C GLY A 360 -14.65 -25.05 5.10
N ILE A 361 -13.60 -25.44 4.38
CA ILE A 361 -12.59 -26.46 4.70
C ILE A 361 -11.33 -26.12 3.89
N LEU A 362 -10.14 -26.34 4.46
CA LEU A 362 -8.84 -26.14 3.83
C LEU A 362 -8.73 -26.91 2.50
N GLU A 363 -8.46 -26.22 1.38
CA GLU A 363 -7.98 -26.85 0.15
C GLU A 363 -6.48 -26.57 -0.09
N ARG A 364 -5.67 -27.63 -0.07
CA ARG A 364 -4.29 -27.63 -0.57
C ARG A 364 -4.29 -27.91 -2.07
N GLY A 365 -3.86 -26.93 -2.86
CA GLY A 365 -3.55 -27.13 -4.28
C GLY A 365 -2.36 -28.06 -4.48
N GLY A 366 -2.58 -29.20 -5.14
CA GLY A 366 -1.53 -30.16 -5.51
C GLY A 366 -0.98 -29.90 -6.90
N THR A 367 0.34 -29.79 -7.01
CA THR A 367 1.07 -29.88 -8.29
C THR A 367 2.19 -30.92 -8.17
N LYS A 368 2.29 -31.84 -9.12
CA LYS A 368 3.29 -32.93 -9.18
C LYS A 368 4.64 -32.45 -9.74
N LEU A 369 5.70 -33.18 -9.32
CA LEU A 369 7.13 -33.20 -9.72
C LEU A 369 8.05 -32.36 -8.80
N SER A 370 9.17 -32.82 -8.22
CA SER A 370 10.16 -33.84 -8.60
C SER A 370 10.87 -34.42 -7.34
N LYS A 371 11.40 -35.66 -7.43
CA LYS A 371 12.11 -36.38 -6.36
C LYS A 371 13.55 -35.86 -6.20
N ASN A 372 13.88 -35.30 -5.03
CA ASN A 372 15.15 -35.54 -4.33
C ASN A 372 15.04 -35.20 -2.83
N GLN A 373 15.52 -36.13 -2.00
CA GLN A 373 15.47 -36.19 -0.53
C GLN A 373 16.44 -35.14 0.11
N ARG A 374 16.31 -34.57 1.32
CA ARG A 374 15.57 -34.88 2.56
C ARG A 374 15.76 -33.76 3.60
N LYS A 375 14.82 -33.66 4.56
CA LYS A 375 14.82 -33.00 5.91
C LYS A 375 14.79 -31.45 5.89
N ARG A 376 13.85 -30.72 6.52
CA ARG A 376 12.82 -30.97 7.55
C ARG A 376 11.51 -30.32 7.08
N GLY A 377 10.46 -31.12 6.90
CA GLY A 377 9.10 -30.58 7.03
C GLY A 377 8.82 -30.47 8.51
N SER A 378 8.76 -29.25 9.03
CA SER A 378 8.04 -29.02 10.28
C SER A 378 6.57 -29.06 9.91
N GLN A 379 5.83 -30.07 10.37
CA GLN A 379 4.40 -29.88 10.56
C GLN A 379 4.28 -28.64 11.47
N ILE A 380 3.70 -27.56 10.95
CA ILE A 380 3.29 -26.45 11.81
C ILE A 380 2.23 -27.07 12.74
N SER A 381 2.57 -27.23 14.01
CA SER A 381 1.58 -27.54 15.05
C SER A 381 0.47 -26.50 14.92
N GLU A 382 -0.80 -26.93 14.88
CA GLU A 382 -1.95 -26.02 14.92
C GLU A 382 -1.72 -24.95 15.97
N THR A 383 -1.47 -23.73 15.52
CA THR A 383 -1.14 -22.64 16.43
C THR A 383 -2.45 -22.21 17.06
N LYS A 384 -2.64 -22.56 18.34
CA LYS A 384 -3.87 -22.26 19.08
C LYS A 384 -3.90 -20.77 19.43
N THR A 385 -4.48 -19.96 18.56
CA THR A 385 -4.55 -18.49 18.72
C THR A 385 -5.30 -18.07 19.99
N TRP A 386 -6.18 -18.92 20.51
CA TRP A 386 -6.87 -18.72 21.80
C TRP A 386 -6.00 -19.01 23.02
N GLU A 387 -4.80 -19.59 22.85
CA GLU A 387 -3.82 -19.73 23.93
C GLU A 387 -2.83 -18.57 23.95
N HIS A 388 -2.48 -17.97 22.81
CA HIS A 388 -1.47 -16.92 22.76
C HIS A 388 -1.51 -16.10 21.47
N ILE A 389 -1.40 -14.77 21.62
CA ILE A 389 -1.14 -13.79 20.56
C ILE A 389 -0.16 -12.76 21.13
N ASP A 390 0.86 -12.41 20.35
CA ASP A 390 1.86 -11.43 20.77
C ASP A 390 1.37 -9.99 20.50
N HIS A 391 0.86 -9.76 19.29
CA HIS A 391 0.48 -8.44 18.80
C HIS A 391 -0.84 -8.44 18.01
N VAL A 392 -1.63 -7.39 18.18
CA VAL A 392 -2.79 -7.08 17.35
C VAL A 392 -2.64 -5.69 16.72
N ILE A 393 -2.83 -5.59 15.41
CA ILE A 393 -2.72 -4.36 14.63
C ILE A 393 -4.13 -3.92 14.21
N MET A 394 -4.46 -2.65 14.47
CA MET A 394 -5.76 -2.06 14.12
C MET A 394 -5.57 -0.81 13.27
N ASN A 395 -5.17 -0.97 12.01
CA ASN A 395 -4.91 0.14 11.08
C ASN A 395 -6.18 0.66 10.36
N LEU A 396 -7.18 1.10 11.14
CA LEU A 396 -8.37 1.78 10.63
C LEU A 396 -8.60 3.10 11.38
N PRO A 397 -7.79 4.15 11.15
CA PRO A 397 -7.66 5.27 12.08
C PRO A 397 -8.93 6.09 12.33
N ALA A 398 -9.90 6.02 11.41
CA ALA A 398 -11.18 6.69 11.56
C ALA A 398 -12.09 6.06 12.62
N SER A 399 -11.93 4.76 12.90
CA SER A 399 -12.88 3.99 13.72
C SER A 399 -12.26 2.87 14.56
N ALA A 400 -10.95 2.61 14.48
CA ALA A 400 -10.31 1.49 15.17
C ALA A 400 -10.56 1.47 16.68
N ILE A 401 -10.60 2.65 17.33
CA ILE A 401 -10.93 2.77 18.77
C ILE A 401 -12.27 2.09 19.10
N GLN A 402 -13.26 2.17 18.21
CA GLN A 402 -14.58 1.59 18.42
C GLN A 402 -14.55 0.06 18.43
N PHE A 403 -13.56 -0.56 17.78
CA PHE A 403 -13.40 -2.02 17.71
C PHE A 403 -12.67 -2.59 18.93
N LEU A 404 -12.24 -1.75 19.89
CA LEU A 404 -11.70 -2.23 21.16
C LEU A 404 -12.74 -2.98 22.00
N ASP A 405 -14.02 -2.77 21.71
CA ASP A 405 -15.12 -3.54 22.29
C ASP A 405 -15.04 -5.05 21.98
N ALA A 406 -14.37 -5.43 20.88
CA ALA A 406 -14.21 -6.82 20.47
C ALA A 406 -13.37 -7.68 21.44
N PHE A 407 -12.55 -7.05 22.29
CA PHE A 407 -11.71 -7.76 23.26
C PHE A 407 -12.40 -7.97 24.62
N ARG A 408 -13.59 -7.42 24.81
CA ARG A 408 -14.32 -7.52 26.07
C ARG A 408 -14.78 -8.94 26.33
N GLY A 409 -14.32 -9.52 27.44
CA GLY A 409 -14.84 -10.79 27.93
C GLY A 409 -14.66 -11.94 26.93
N LEU A 410 -13.57 -11.93 26.17
CA LEU A 410 -13.31 -12.93 25.14
C LEU A 410 -12.23 -13.93 25.58
N ILE A 411 -11.23 -13.47 26.34
CA ILE A 411 -10.05 -14.25 26.65
C ILE A 411 -10.30 -15.03 27.95
N GLN A 412 -10.29 -16.35 27.87
CA GLN A 412 -10.46 -17.21 29.03
C GLN A 412 -9.10 -17.44 29.72
N ARG A 413 -8.96 -16.95 30.96
CA ARG A 413 -7.69 -17.02 31.72
C ARG A 413 -7.15 -18.45 31.86
N LYS A 414 -8.06 -19.44 31.91
CA LYS A 414 -7.71 -20.86 32.01
C LYS A 414 -6.85 -21.36 30.85
N TYR A 415 -7.12 -20.90 29.63
CA TYR A 415 -6.48 -21.41 28.41
C TYR A 415 -5.35 -20.50 27.92
N TRP A 416 -5.40 -19.21 28.28
CA TRP A 416 -4.40 -18.24 27.86
C TRP A 416 -3.04 -18.49 28.53
N LYS A 417 -1.98 -18.47 27.73
CA LYS A 417 -0.60 -18.72 28.14
C LYS A 417 0.20 -17.43 28.00
N GLY A 418 0.86 -17.05 29.09
CA GLY A 418 1.72 -15.89 29.14
C GLY A 418 0.95 -14.56 29.14
N PRO A 419 1.61 -13.45 28.77
CA PRO A 419 1.01 -12.13 28.87
C PRO A 419 -0.04 -11.88 27.76
N LEU A 420 -1.05 -11.05 28.02
CA LEU A 420 -2.10 -10.63 27.06
C LEU A 420 -1.57 -9.75 25.92
N PRO A 421 -2.06 -9.80 24.67
CA PRO A 421 -1.39 -9.20 23.51
C PRO A 421 -1.12 -7.68 23.61
N TRP A 422 -0.10 -7.21 22.88
CA TRP A 422 0.08 -5.79 22.59
C TRP A 422 -0.92 -5.36 21.52
N ILE A 423 -1.70 -4.31 21.80
CA ILE A 423 -2.63 -3.71 20.84
C ILE A 423 -1.98 -2.47 20.25
N HIS A 424 -1.94 -2.38 18.92
CA HIS A 424 -1.47 -1.21 18.17
C HIS A 424 -2.66 -0.58 17.44
N CYS A 425 -3.33 0.34 18.12
CA CYS A 425 -4.54 0.98 17.65
C CYS A 425 -4.24 2.32 16.98
N TYR A 426 -4.42 2.40 15.67
CA TYR A 426 -4.26 3.66 14.95
C TYR A 426 -5.49 4.54 15.12
N CYS A 427 -5.30 5.85 15.27
CA CYS A 427 -6.39 6.81 15.42
C CYS A 427 -6.03 8.17 14.84
N PHE A 428 -7.05 9.00 14.59
CA PHE A 428 -6.85 10.42 14.33
C PHE A 428 -7.08 11.24 15.59
N ILE A 429 -6.27 12.27 15.78
CA ILE A 429 -6.44 13.29 16.82
C ILE A 429 -6.57 14.64 16.14
N ARG A 430 -7.66 15.37 16.40
CA ARG A 430 -7.87 16.73 15.93
C ARG A 430 -7.29 17.74 16.92
N ALA A 431 -7.06 18.98 16.49
CA ALA A 431 -6.53 20.03 17.36
C ALA A 431 -7.43 20.36 18.58
N THR A 432 -8.71 19.98 18.52
CA THR A 432 -9.68 20.13 19.62
C THR A 432 -9.66 18.96 20.61
N GLU A 433 -8.90 17.90 20.32
CA GLU A 433 -8.84 16.67 21.11
C GLU A 433 -7.44 16.53 21.73
N THR A 434 -7.33 15.84 22.86
CA THR A 434 -6.04 15.55 23.50
C THR A 434 -5.79 14.04 23.54
N PRO A 435 -4.52 13.60 23.65
CA PRO A 435 -4.21 12.18 23.86
C PRO A 435 -4.97 11.57 25.04
N GLU A 436 -5.19 12.33 26.11
CA GLU A 436 -5.92 11.90 27.31
C GLU A 436 -7.42 11.67 27.01
N SER A 437 -8.05 12.56 26.22
CA SER A 437 -9.45 12.36 25.81
C SER A 437 -9.61 11.13 24.90
N ILE A 438 -8.62 10.90 24.04
CA ILE A 438 -8.58 9.73 23.15
C ILE A 438 -8.37 8.44 23.96
N LEU A 439 -7.48 8.47 24.95
CA LEU A 439 -7.25 7.36 25.86
C LEU A 439 -8.52 7.04 26.66
N ALA A 440 -9.18 8.04 27.25
CA ALA A 440 -10.43 7.84 28.00
C ALA A 440 -11.53 7.22 27.13
N ASN A 441 -11.64 7.65 25.86
CA ASN A 441 -12.57 7.05 24.90
C ASN A 441 -12.20 5.58 24.59
N ALA A 442 -10.92 5.30 24.38
CA ALA A 442 -10.43 3.94 24.14
C ALA A 442 -10.68 3.00 25.33
N GLU A 443 -10.43 3.47 26.55
CA GLU A 443 -10.75 2.73 27.78
C GLU A 443 -12.26 2.50 27.94
N SER A 444 -13.09 3.46 27.53
CA SER A 444 -14.54 3.30 27.51
C SER A 444 -14.95 2.17 26.55
N PHE A 445 -14.44 2.15 25.32
CA PHE A 445 -14.69 1.05 24.38
C PHE A 445 -14.08 -0.27 24.82
N LEU A 446 -12.99 -0.28 25.58
CA LEU A 446 -12.43 -1.52 26.13
C LEU A 446 -13.14 -2.00 27.39
N ASN A 447 -13.84 -1.11 28.09
CA ASN A 447 -14.36 -1.32 29.45
C ASN A 447 -13.28 -1.69 30.47
N ALA A 448 -12.07 -1.14 30.30
CA ALA A 448 -10.93 -1.37 31.18
C ALA A 448 -9.96 -0.20 31.13
N ARG A 449 -9.23 0.05 32.22
CA ARG A 449 -8.16 1.06 32.28
C ARG A 449 -6.89 0.51 31.66
N MET A 450 -6.23 1.31 30.82
CA MET A 450 -4.97 0.97 30.18
C MET A 450 -3.82 1.46 31.06
N GLN A 451 -2.76 0.65 31.17
CA GLN A 451 -1.52 1.04 31.84
C GLN A 451 -0.41 1.18 30.79
N ASP A 452 0.53 2.09 31.05
CA ASP A 452 1.73 2.31 30.23
C ASP A 452 1.45 2.50 28.73
N SER A 453 0.35 3.17 28.40
CA SER A 453 -0.04 3.43 27.01
C SER A 453 0.92 4.40 26.32
N ILE A 454 1.34 4.06 25.10
CA ILE A 454 2.29 4.83 24.30
C ILE A 454 1.57 5.47 23.11
N PHE A 455 1.63 6.80 23.03
CA PHE A 455 1.20 7.53 21.84
C PHE A 455 2.40 7.82 20.93
N HIS A 456 2.36 7.27 19.72
CA HIS A 456 3.32 7.59 18.67
C HIS A 456 2.65 8.43 17.58
N LYS A 457 3.16 9.65 17.33
CA LYS A 457 2.70 10.49 16.22
C LYS A 457 3.23 9.91 14.90
N VAL A 458 2.34 9.45 14.03
CA VAL A 458 2.67 8.84 12.73
C VAL A 458 2.93 9.91 11.68
N ARG A 459 1.97 10.83 11.49
CA ARG A 459 2.06 11.92 10.50
C ARG A 459 0.95 12.96 10.70
N ASP A 460 1.14 14.13 10.13
CA ASP A 460 0.04 15.07 9.90
C ASP A 460 -0.80 14.63 8.69
N VAL A 461 -2.13 14.72 8.81
CA VAL A 461 -3.10 14.21 7.81
C VAL A 461 -3.74 15.36 7.04
N ALA A 462 -4.12 16.41 7.75
CA ALA A 462 -4.71 17.64 7.24
C ALA A 462 -4.42 18.77 8.25
N PRO A 463 -4.66 20.06 7.91
CA PRO A 463 -4.64 21.13 8.90
C PRO A 463 -5.49 20.73 10.12
N ASN A 464 -4.92 20.84 11.32
CA ASN A 464 -5.57 20.49 12.59
C ASN A 464 -5.94 19.00 12.78
N LYS A 465 -5.35 18.07 12.02
CA LYS A 465 -5.58 16.62 12.18
C LYS A 465 -4.31 15.82 11.96
N ALA A 466 -3.92 15.03 12.95
CA ALA A 466 -2.78 14.11 12.87
C ALA A 466 -3.20 12.66 13.12
N MET A 467 -2.41 11.73 12.59
CA MET A 467 -2.55 10.29 12.81
C MET A 467 -1.57 9.85 13.90
N PHE A 468 -2.07 9.04 14.82
CA PHE A 468 -1.31 8.45 15.92
C PHE A 468 -1.48 6.94 15.95
N CYS A 469 -0.51 6.24 16.56
CA CYS A 469 -0.62 4.85 16.98
C CYS A 469 -0.63 4.83 18.51
N LEU A 470 -1.77 4.45 19.11
CA LEU A 470 -1.91 4.16 20.53
C LEU A 470 -1.52 2.69 20.76
N SER A 471 -0.40 2.46 21.44
CA SER A 471 0.08 1.11 21.76
C SER A 471 -0.03 0.82 23.25
N PHE A 472 -0.59 -0.32 23.64
CA PHE A 472 -0.75 -0.73 25.04
C PHE A 472 -0.82 -2.26 25.15
N ARG A 473 -0.45 -2.81 26.31
CA ARG A 473 -0.72 -4.23 26.62
C ARG A 473 -2.18 -4.35 27.01
N LEU A 474 -2.91 -5.31 26.44
CA LEU A 474 -4.31 -5.51 26.78
C LEU A 474 -4.44 -5.76 28.32
N PRO A 475 -5.30 -5.03 29.05
CA PRO A 475 -5.38 -5.12 30.50
C PRO A 475 -5.91 -6.47 30.97
N GLU A 476 -5.46 -6.94 32.15
CA GLU A 476 -5.95 -8.18 32.75
C GLU A 476 -7.46 -8.19 33.03
N ALA A 477 -8.09 -7.01 33.17
CA ALA A 477 -9.54 -6.88 33.30
C ALA A 477 -10.32 -7.40 32.06
N CYS A 478 -9.65 -7.65 30.93
CA CYS A 478 -10.25 -8.25 29.74
C CYS A 478 -10.37 -9.78 29.83
N PHE A 479 -9.78 -10.42 30.83
CA PHE A 479 -9.99 -11.84 31.08
C PHE A 479 -11.43 -12.12 31.54
N VAL A 480 -12.01 -13.21 31.05
CA VAL A 480 -13.19 -13.82 31.65
C VAL A 480 -12.74 -14.74 32.77
N GLU A 481 -13.17 -14.43 33.99
CA GLU A 481 -13.14 -15.39 35.10
C GLU A 481 -14.41 -16.24 35.01
N HIS A 482 -14.26 -17.57 35.01
CA HIS A 482 -15.39 -18.44 35.23
C HIS A 482 -15.87 -18.21 36.67
N ASN A 483 -16.92 -17.41 36.84
CA ASN A 483 -17.82 -17.66 37.95
C ASN A 483 -18.50 -19.00 37.68
N GLN A 484 -18.44 -19.86 38.70
CA GLN A 484 -18.83 -21.27 38.74
C GLN A 484 -20.11 -21.62 38.01
#